data_AF-A0A3E4LPV0-F1
#
_entry.id   AF-A0A3E4LPV0-F1
#
_cell.length_a   1.000
_cell.length_b   1.000
_cell.length_c   1.000
_cell.angle_alpha   90.00
_cell.angle_beta   90.00
_cell.angle_gamma   90.00
#
_symmetry.space_group_name_H-M   'P 1'
#
loop_
_entity.id
_entity.type
_entity.pdbx_description
1 polymer ?
#
loop_
_entity_poly.entity_id
_entity_poly.type
_entity_poly.pdbx_seq_one_letter_code
_entity_poly.pdbx_strand_id
1 'polypeptide(L)'
;MPYERKKGLKEIFLGTKEASPNSENPEYPYGDYFVQFGGEDLDAFTDRIYGAVREIAREDTGETILIVTHGMAMRRFLRAVGYRQDGTGFIGNCGIVQLQYEEDTFEVRKIINPAGTAQNINILGKFCGKRDVERLTSEQLQKKYGIAQADIMVLFGGSILAGGDILAEAIKEKIAKRYVIVGGVGHTTETLRQKVQNEYSQIRTENLSEAEVFSRYISEVYGCQADFLEKDSTNCGNNITYLLELLKENNLACESIILCQDATMQNRMDAGMKKYAPDIKIINFASYRAEVVQKEGRLSYIRPIHGMWDMDRYVQLLMGEIPRLTDDENGYGPKGKDFIAHVEIPEEVKKAFSELKEVYGEKTREADPHYASK
;
A
#
# COMPACT_ATOMS: atom_id res chain seq x y z
N MET A 1 -11.09 -30.51 -6.10
CA MET A 1 -10.42 -31.50 -5.24
C MET A 1 -11.49 -32.29 -4.51
N PRO A 2 -11.36 -33.62 -4.37
CA PRO A 2 -12.22 -34.40 -3.49
C PRO A 2 -12.09 -33.88 -2.05
N TYR A 3 -13.17 -33.95 -1.27
CA TYR A 3 -13.17 -33.51 0.13
C TYR A 3 -14.11 -34.40 0.97
N GLU A 4 -13.82 -34.51 2.26
CA GLU A 4 -14.67 -35.19 3.24
C GLU A 4 -15.29 -34.19 4.21
N ARG A 5 -16.54 -34.42 4.62
CA ARG A 5 -17.23 -33.61 5.63
C ARG A 5 -17.16 -34.30 6.99
N LYS A 6 -16.44 -33.71 7.94
CA LYS A 6 -16.42 -34.16 9.34
C LYS A 6 -17.31 -33.27 10.21
N LYS A 7 -18.33 -33.84 10.85
CA LYS A 7 -19.22 -33.09 11.78
C LYS A 7 -18.46 -32.47 12.95
N GLY A 8 -17.38 -33.12 13.38
CA GLY A 8 -16.53 -32.65 14.48
C GLY A 8 -15.86 -31.30 14.23
N LEU A 9 -15.81 -30.80 12.98
CA LEU A 9 -15.20 -29.53 12.61
C LEU A 9 -16.19 -28.35 12.52
N LYS A 10 -17.47 -28.56 12.88
CA LYS A 10 -18.48 -27.49 12.87
C LYS A 10 -18.18 -26.42 13.91
N GLU A 11 -18.65 -25.20 13.64
CA GLU A 11 -18.60 -24.10 14.61
C GLU A 11 -19.31 -24.45 15.93
N ILE A 12 -19.00 -23.70 16.98
CA ILE A 12 -19.68 -23.80 18.27
C ILE A 12 -21.19 -23.58 18.07
N PHE A 13 -21.99 -24.52 18.57
CA PHE A 13 -23.44 -24.43 18.50
C PHE A 13 -23.98 -23.50 19.60
N LEU A 14 -24.71 -22.45 19.21
CA LEU A 14 -25.21 -21.44 20.15
C LEU A 14 -26.65 -21.71 20.63
N GLY A 15 -27.24 -22.84 20.25
CA GLY A 15 -28.61 -23.19 20.62
C GLY A 15 -29.63 -22.20 20.04
N THR A 16 -30.56 -21.72 20.86
CA THR A 16 -31.57 -20.73 20.42
C THR A 16 -31.00 -19.33 20.14
N LYS A 17 -29.71 -19.09 20.41
CA LYS A 17 -29.01 -17.82 20.11
C LYS A 17 -28.35 -17.80 18.73
N GLU A 18 -28.45 -18.86 17.96
CA GLU A 18 -28.04 -18.87 16.55
C GLU A 18 -28.66 -17.70 15.78
N ALA A 19 -27.87 -17.09 14.89
CA ALA A 19 -28.23 -15.91 14.09
C ALA A 19 -28.59 -14.62 14.88
N SER A 20 -28.37 -14.58 16.20
CA SER A 20 -28.42 -13.33 16.97
C SER A 20 -27.18 -12.45 16.74
N PRO A 21 -27.28 -11.11 16.92
CA PRO A 21 -26.12 -10.22 16.81
C PRO A 21 -25.02 -10.58 17.81
N ASN A 22 -23.75 -10.61 17.35
CA ASN A 22 -22.60 -10.89 18.21
C ASN A 22 -22.46 -9.91 19.39
N SER A 23 -23.01 -8.70 19.29
CA SER A 23 -23.04 -7.71 20.38
C SER A 23 -23.86 -8.16 21.59
N GLU A 24 -24.71 -9.18 21.44
CA GLU A 24 -25.49 -9.76 22.53
C GLU A 24 -24.76 -10.91 23.26
N ASN A 25 -23.60 -11.34 22.75
CA ASN A 25 -22.81 -12.39 23.39
C ASN A 25 -22.04 -11.83 24.59
N PRO A 26 -21.79 -12.64 25.64
CA PRO A 26 -20.93 -12.24 26.74
C PRO A 26 -19.50 -12.01 26.26
N GLU A 27 -18.70 -11.33 27.08
CA GLU A 27 -17.27 -11.20 26.80
C GLU A 27 -16.61 -12.59 26.76
N TYR A 28 -15.77 -12.82 25.75
CA TYR A 28 -15.05 -14.08 25.62
C TYR A 28 -13.96 -14.18 26.71
N PRO A 29 -13.76 -15.35 27.36
CA PRO A 29 -14.33 -16.66 27.05
C PRO A 29 -15.76 -16.88 27.56
N TYR A 30 -16.59 -17.51 26.73
CA TYR A 30 -18.02 -17.71 26.98
C TYR A 30 -18.36 -18.75 28.06
N GLY A 31 -17.43 -19.62 28.44
CA GLY A 31 -17.68 -20.72 29.38
C GLY A 31 -18.88 -21.59 28.96
N ASP A 32 -19.77 -21.84 29.92
CA ASP A 32 -21.00 -22.62 29.75
C ASP A 32 -22.22 -21.76 29.35
N TYR A 33 -22.04 -20.47 29.05
CA TYR A 33 -23.14 -19.52 28.84
C TYR A 33 -24.18 -19.99 27.83
N PHE A 34 -23.77 -20.65 26.73
CA PHE A 34 -24.70 -21.10 25.70
C PHE A 34 -25.46 -22.39 26.04
N VAL A 35 -25.03 -23.14 27.07
CA VAL A 35 -25.69 -24.39 27.50
C VAL A 35 -27.15 -24.13 27.92
N GLN A 36 -27.41 -22.99 28.58
CA GLN A 36 -28.76 -22.60 28.99
C GLN A 36 -29.71 -22.35 27.80
N PHE A 37 -29.16 -22.13 26.61
CA PHE A 37 -29.91 -21.95 25.36
C PHE A 37 -29.93 -23.23 24.50
N GLY A 38 -29.43 -24.35 25.03
CA GLY A 38 -29.28 -25.61 24.31
C GLY A 38 -28.05 -25.68 23.41
N GLY A 39 -27.11 -24.74 23.55
CA GLY A 39 -25.83 -24.72 22.85
C GLY A 39 -24.75 -25.57 23.52
N GLU A 40 -23.53 -25.47 23.01
CA GLU A 40 -22.35 -26.16 23.52
C GLU A 40 -21.65 -25.37 24.64
N ASP A 41 -21.08 -26.10 25.60
CA ASP A 41 -20.06 -25.58 26.51
C ASP A 41 -18.74 -25.33 25.74
N LEU A 42 -18.02 -24.27 26.09
CA LEU A 42 -16.82 -23.87 25.37
C LEU A 42 -15.66 -24.89 25.47
N ASP A 43 -15.50 -25.56 26.61
CA ASP A 43 -14.43 -26.54 26.81
C ASP A 43 -14.81 -27.87 26.14
N ALA A 44 -16.07 -28.31 26.26
CA ALA A 44 -16.58 -29.45 25.50
C ALA A 44 -16.45 -29.25 23.98
N PHE A 45 -16.75 -28.04 23.49
CA PHE A 45 -16.51 -27.65 22.10
C PHE A 45 -15.02 -27.75 21.73
N THR A 46 -14.13 -27.35 22.63
CA THR A 46 -12.67 -27.42 22.41
C THR A 46 -12.20 -28.86 22.27
N ASP A 47 -12.63 -29.74 23.16
CA ASP A 47 -12.31 -31.16 23.12
C ASP A 47 -12.82 -31.82 21.84
N ARG A 48 -14.02 -31.44 21.39
CA ARG A 48 -14.58 -31.89 20.10
C ARG A 48 -13.71 -31.49 18.92
N ILE A 49 -13.32 -30.23 18.82
CA ILE A 49 -12.48 -29.74 17.70
C ILE A 49 -11.10 -30.40 17.75
N TYR A 50 -10.47 -30.44 18.93
CA TYR A 50 -9.15 -31.05 19.09
C TYR A 50 -9.15 -32.53 18.72
N GLY A 51 -10.14 -33.28 19.22
CA GLY A 51 -10.32 -34.69 18.89
C GLY A 51 -10.49 -34.91 17.39
N ALA A 52 -11.33 -34.12 16.72
CA ALA A 52 -11.57 -34.24 15.29
C ALA A 52 -10.32 -33.95 14.44
N VAL A 53 -9.56 -32.90 14.77
CA VAL A 53 -8.32 -32.57 14.03
C VAL A 53 -7.23 -33.62 14.29
N ARG A 54 -7.11 -34.13 15.52
CA ARG A 54 -6.17 -35.20 15.87
C ARG A 54 -6.51 -36.52 15.17
N GLU A 55 -7.79 -36.87 15.08
CA GLU A 55 -8.25 -38.05 14.33
C GLU A 55 -7.87 -37.94 12.86
N ILE A 56 -8.15 -36.79 12.23
CA ILE A 56 -7.76 -36.52 10.83
C ILE A 56 -6.24 -36.67 10.65
N ALA A 57 -5.43 -36.07 11.53
CA ALA A 57 -3.98 -36.11 11.43
C ALA A 57 -3.38 -37.51 11.63
N ARG A 58 -4.09 -38.42 12.31
CA ARG A 58 -3.67 -39.81 12.52
C ARG A 58 -4.07 -40.75 11.40
N GLU A 59 -5.27 -40.56 10.84
CA GLU A 59 -5.87 -41.50 9.90
C GLU A 59 -5.55 -41.18 8.43
N ASP A 60 -5.32 -39.91 8.12
CA ASP A 60 -5.05 -39.49 6.75
C ASP A 60 -3.58 -39.79 6.39
N THR A 61 -3.37 -40.40 5.22
CA THR A 61 -2.03 -40.78 4.73
C THR A 61 -1.39 -39.70 3.86
N GLY A 62 -2.03 -38.55 3.69
CA GLY A 62 -1.51 -37.43 2.91
C GLY A 62 -0.39 -36.69 3.63
N GLU A 63 0.67 -36.36 2.91
CA GLU A 63 1.78 -35.53 3.43
C GLU A 63 1.34 -34.09 3.76
N THR A 64 0.23 -33.61 3.19
CA THR A 64 -0.32 -32.28 3.45
C THR A 64 -1.84 -32.33 3.37
N ILE A 65 -2.49 -31.96 4.48
CA ILE A 65 -3.94 -32.01 4.64
C ILE A 65 -4.46 -30.58 4.79
N LEU A 66 -5.47 -30.22 4.00
CA LEU A 66 -6.17 -28.94 4.14
C LEU A 66 -7.47 -29.13 4.93
N ILE A 67 -7.50 -28.58 6.15
CA ILE A 67 -8.70 -28.56 6.99
C ILE A 67 -9.35 -27.17 6.88
N VAL A 68 -10.61 -27.13 6.45
CA VAL A 68 -11.42 -25.91 6.41
C VAL A 68 -12.44 -25.95 7.54
N THR A 69 -12.39 -24.97 8.43
CA THR A 69 -13.28 -24.85 9.59
C THR A 69 -13.63 -23.39 9.86
N HIS A 70 -14.16 -23.10 11.04
CA HIS A 70 -14.71 -21.81 11.44
C HIS A 70 -13.80 -21.05 12.43
N GLY A 71 -14.13 -19.80 12.70
CA GLY A 71 -13.28 -18.89 13.49
C GLY A 71 -13.09 -19.35 14.93
N MET A 72 -14.15 -19.73 15.65
CA MET A 72 -14.01 -20.16 17.05
C MET A 72 -13.34 -21.53 17.13
N ALA A 73 -13.62 -22.43 16.19
CA ALA A 73 -12.93 -23.72 16.09
C ALA A 73 -11.41 -23.54 15.97
N MET A 74 -10.92 -22.70 15.05
CA MET A 74 -9.50 -22.37 14.94
C MET A 74 -8.95 -21.76 16.24
N ARG A 75 -9.67 -20.81 16.84
CA ARG A 75 -9.23 -20.15 18.08
C ARG A 75 -9.04 -21.12 19.23
N ARG A 76 -9.99 -22.03 19.42
CA ARG A 76 -9.95 -23.01 20.51
C ARG A 76 -8.91 -24.09 20.24
N PHE A 77 -8.78 -24.57 19.01
CA PHE A 77 -7.73 -25.51 18.64
C PHE A 77 -6.32 -24.95 18.90
N LEU A 78 -6.04 -23.73 18.44
CA LEU A 78 -4.72 -23.11 18.64
C LEU A 78 -4.38 -22.91 20.11
N ARG A 79 -5.37 -22.50 20.91
CA ARG A 79 -5.18 -22.38 22.37
C ARG A 79 -4.89 -23.73 23.02
N ALA A 80 -5.55 -24.80 22.57
CA ALA A 80 -5.35 -26.15 23.08
C ALA A 80 -3.94 -26.70 22.77
N VAL A 81 -3.37 -26.38 21.61
CA VAL A 81 -1.98 -26.75 21.25
C VAL A 81 -0.93 -25.79 21.85
N GLY A 82 -1.33 -24.89 22.75
CA GLY A 82 -0.44 -23.99 23.47
C GLY A 82 -0.06 -22.70 22.73
N TYR A 83 -0.60 -22.46 21.53
CA TYR A 83 -0.35 -21.21 20.81
C TYR A 83 -1.05 -20.04 21.51
N ARG A 84 -0.28 -18.99 21.83
CA ARG A 84 -0.76 -17.72 22.38
C ARG A 84 -0.42 -16.61 21.39
N GLN A 85 -1.44 -15.85 20.98
CA GLN A 85 -1.26 -14.69 20.13
C GLN A 85 -1.09 -13.44 21.01
N ASP A 86 -0.14 -12.59 20.67
CA ASP A 86 0.02 -11.27 21.30
C ASP A 86 -0.93 -10.26 20.63
N GLY A 87 -1.77 -9.58 21.43
CA GLY A 87 -2.66 -8.49 20.98
C GLY A 87 -4.16 -8.84 20.86
N THR A 88 -4.93 -7.95 20.22
CA THR A 88 -6.41 -7.93 20.27
C THR A 88 -7.13 -8.53 19.04
N GLY A 89 -6.41 -8.85 17.96
CA GLY A 89 -7.00 -9.40 16.73
C GLY A 89 -6.78 -10.91 16.60
N PHE A 90 -7.78 -11.67 16.14
CA PHE A 90 -7.65 -13.09 15.78
C PHE A 90 -7.57 -13.29 14.25
N ILE A 91 -7.22 -14.50 13.81
CA ILE A 91 -7.13 -14.89 12.39
C ILE A 91 -8.46 -14.58 11.69
N GLY A 92 -8.42 -13.75 10.65
CA GLY A 92 -9.61 -13.37 9.89
C GLY A 92 -10.02 -14.43 8.86
N ASN A 93 -11.09 -14.13 8.12
CA ASN A 93 -11.58 -15.02 7.07
C ASN A 93 -10.48 -15.37 6.05
N CYS A 94 -10.50 -16.62 5.57
CA CYS A 94 -9.46 -17.19 4.71
C CYS A 94 -8.05 -17.22 5.34
N GLY A 95 -7.92 -16.96 6.64
CA GLY A 95 -6.68 -17.16 7.34
C GLY A 95 -6.28 -18.63 7.37
N ILE A 96 -4.99 -18.89 7.14
CA ILE A 96 -4.41 -20.23 7.08
C ILE A 96 -3.45 -20.36 8.25
N VAL A 97 -3.56 -21.46 8.98
CA VAL A 97 -2.53 -21.86 9.95
C VAL A 97 -1.85 -23.09 9.40
N GLN A 98 -0.55 -22.99 9.18
CA GLN A 98 0.29 -24.12 8.85
C GLN A 98 0.72 -24.78 10.15
N LEU A 99 0.31 -26.03 10.33
CA LEU A 99 0.64 -26.87 11.47
C LEU A 99 1.58 -27.99 11.00
N GLN A 100 2.53 -28.36 11.85
CA GLN A 100 3.25 -29.63 11.74
C GLN A 100 2.71 -30.58 12.79
N TYR A 101 2.46 -31.82 12.40
CA TYR A 101 1.99 -32.87 13.29
C TYR A 101 3.02 -34.00 13.35
N GLU A 102 3.61 -34.22 14.52
CA GLU A 102 4.60 -35.27 14.78
C GLU A 102 4.43 -35.83 16.19
N GLU A 103 4.61 -37.13 16.35
CA GLU A 103 4.52 -37.83 17.64
C GLU A 103 3.28 -37.46 18.47
N ASP A 104 2.15 -37.29 17.77
CA ASP A 104 0.86 -36.93 18.37
C ASP A 104 0.78 -35.53 18.99
N THR A 105 1.67 -34.65 18.54
CA THR A 105 1.73 -33.24 18.93
C THR A 105 1.59 -32.33 17.72
N PHE A 106 1.02 -31.14 17.93
CA PHE A 106 0.87 -30.11 16.90
C PHE A 106 1.78 -28.92 17.20
N GLU A 107 2.55 -28.50 16.21
CA GLU A 107 3.37 -27.28 16.26
C GLU A 107 2.86 -26.26 15.24
N VAL A 108 2.64 -25.02 15.66
CA VAL A 108 2.29 -23.92 14.75
C VAL A 108 3.54 -23.44 14.03
N ARG A 109 3.62 -23.69 12.72
CA ARG A 109 4.77 -23.27 11.88
C ARG A 109 4.60 -21.88 11.30
N LYS A 110 3.41 -21.56 10.81
CA LYS A 110 3.12 -20.27 10.16
C LYS A 110 1.66 -19.90 10.31
N ILE A 111 1.38 -18.61 10.45
CA ILE A 111 0.03 -18.05 10.30
C ILE A 111 0.05 -17.13 9.08
N ILE A 112 -0.97 -17.24 8.25
CA ILE A 112 -1.18 -16.38 7.07
C ILE A 112 -2.57 -15.79 7.26
N ASN A 113 -2.67 -14.47 7.43
CA ASN A 113 -3.95 -13.81 7.64
C ASN A 113 -4.27 -12.84 6.48
N PRO A 114 -5.01 -13.28 5.45
CA PRO A 114 -5.32 -12.43 4.30
C PRO A 114 -6.23 -11.24 4.64
N ALA A 115 -7.05 -11.35 5.70
CA ALA A 115 -8.05 -10.33 6.02
C ALA A 115 -7.44 -9.00 6.47
N GLY A 116 -6.18 -8.99 6.92
CA GLY A 116 -5.41 -7.77 7.21
C GLY A 116 -4.70 -7.18 6.00
N THR A 117 -4.56 -7.93 4.90
CA THR A 117 -3.71 -7.54 3.77
C THR A 117 -4.18 -6.24 3.11
N ALA A 118 -5.48 -6.10 2.83
CA ALA A 118 -6.01 -4.87 2.24
C ALA A 118 -5.83 -3.66 3.16
N GLN A 119 -6.05 -3.84 4.47
CA GLN A 119 -5.85 -2.79 5.47
C GLN A 119 -4.38 -2.37 5.54
N ASN A 120 -3.45 -3.33 5.57
CA ASN A 120 -2.02 -3.05 5.61
C ASN A 120 -1.55 -2.32 4.34
N ILE A 121 -2.04 -2.73 3.17
CA ILE A 121 -1.77 -2.03 1.90
C ILE A 121 -2.28 -0.58 1.97
N ASN A 122 -3.48 -0.36 2.53
CA ASN A 122 -4.04 0.98 2.70
C ASN A 122 -3.23 1.83 3.68
N ILE A 123 -2.70 1.23 4.77
CA ILE A 123 -1.82 1.91 5.72
C ILE A 123 -0.54 2.37 5.02
N LEU A 124 0.15 1.47 4.30
CA LEU A 124 1.35 1.83 3.55
C LEU A 124 1.05 2.86 2.45
N GLY A 125 -0.04 2.67 1.71
CA GLY A 125 -0.48 3.57 0.65
C GLY A 125 -0.77 4.99 1.16
N LYS A 126 -1.39 5.13 2.33
CA LYS A 126 -1.63 6.42 2.99
C LYS A 126 -0.33 7.07 3.49
N PHE A 127 0.59 6.28 4.04
CA PHE A 127 1.88 6.77 4.52
C PHE A 127 2.76 7.28 3.36
N CYS A 128 2.84 6.53 2.27
CA CYS A 128 3.60 6.92 1.09
C CYS A 128 2.92 8.06 0.32
N GLY A 129 1.60 7.96 0.11
CA GLY A 129 0.79 8.86 -0.71
C GLY A 129 0.35 10.12 0.00
N LYS A 130 1.30 10.89 0.53
CA LYS A 130 1.03 12.14 1.25
C LYS A 130 0.17 13.10 0.42
N ARG A 131 -0.97 13.48 1.00
CA ARG A 131 -1.81 14.58 0.52
C ARG A 131 -2.14 15.48 1.68
N ASP A 132 -1.73 16.73 1.57
CA ASP A 132 -1.92 17.72 2.59
C ASP A 132 -3.33 18.32 2.59
N VAL A 133 -3.94 18.38 1.42
CA VAL A 133 -5.31 18.82 1.19
C VAL A 133 -6.07 17.69 0.50
N GLU A 134 -7.39 17.62 0.72
CA GLU A 134 -8.23 16.58 0.12
C GLU A 134 -8.41 16.83 -1.38
N ARG A 135 -8.63 18.10 -1.74
CA ARG A 135 -8.72 18.57 -3.12
C ARG A 135 -7.75 19.72 -3.32
N LEU A 136 -7.12 19.75 -4.48
CA LEU A 136 -6.17 20.79 -4.82
C LEU A 136 -6.93 22.02 -5.35
N THR A 137 -7.45 22.83 -4.43
CA THR A 137 -8.19 24.05 -4.75
C THR A 137 -7.64 25.24 -3.97
N SER A 138 -7.78 26.45 -4.52
CA SER A 138 -7.37 27.69 -3.84
C SER A 138 -7.98 27.86 -2.46
N GLU A 139 -9.24 27.42 -2.26
CA GLU A 139 -9.90 27.46 -0.95
C GLU A 139 -9.19 26.56 0.07
N GLN A 140 -8.85 25.32 -0.30
CA GLN A 140 -8.18 24.41 0.62
C GLN A 140 -6.74 24.84 0.91
N LEU A 141 -6.04 25.38 -0.08
CA LEU A 141 -4.72 25.99 0.12
C LEU A 141 -4.81 27.20 1.05
N GLN A 142 -5.80 28.07 0.88
CA GLN A 142 -5.98 29.24 1.73
C GLN A 142 -6.27 28.83 3.17
N LYS A 143 -7.14 27.83 3.36
CA LYS A 143 -7.52 27.31 4.67
C LYS A 143 -6.34 26.66 5.41
N LYS A 144 -5.51 25.87 4.72
CA LYS A 144 -4.41 25.11 5.36
C LYS A 144 -3.11 25.91 5.47
N TYR A 145 -2.76 26.69 4.44
CA TYR A 145 -1.44 27.32 4.29
C TYR A 145 -1.47 28.84 4.27
N GLY A 146 -2.66 29.46 4.27
CA GLY A 146 -2.82 30.91 4.19
C GLY A 146 -2.54 31.50 2.81
N ILE A 147 -2.44 30.67 1.77
CA ILE A 147 -2.18 31.09 0.39
C ILE A 147 -3.27 30.58 -0.56
N ALA A 148 -3.78 31.44 -1.43
CA ALA A 148 -4.77 31.03 -2.44
C ALA A 148 -4.13 30.39 -3.68
N GLN A 149 -2.82 30.60 -3.88
CA GLN A 149 -2.06 30.12 -5.03
C GLN A 149 -0.61 29.86 -4.62
N ALA A 150 -0.05 28.73 -5.02
CA ALA A 150 1.37 28.42 -4.82
C ALA A 150 2.25 29.09 -5.89
N ASP A 151 3.55 29.21 -5.64
CA ASP A 151 4.46 29.75 -6.66
C ASP A 151 4.66 28.75 -7.79
N ILE A 152 4.91 27.50 -7.43
CA ILE A 152 5.22 26.44 -8.38
C ILE A 152 4.41 25.19 -8.06
N MET A 153 3.87 24.54 -9.10
CA MET A 153 3.44 23.15 -9.03
C MET A 153 4.33 22.31 -9.93
N VAL A 154 4.84 21.21 -9.39
CA VAL A 154 5.64 20.25 -10.12
C VAL A 154 4.94 18.91 -10.21
N LEU A 155 4.81 18.39 -11.42
CA LEU A 155 4.54 16.98 -11.68
C LEU A 155 5.87 16.26 -11.89
N PHE A 156 6.17 15.29 -11.05
CA PHE A 156 7.28 14.38 -11.31
C PHE A 156 6.80 13.24 -12.21
N GLY A 157 7.61 12.96 -13.23
CA GLY A 157 7.46 11.86 -14.16
C GLY A 157 7.38 10.53 -13.43
N GLY A 158 6.56 9.67 -14.03
CA GLY A 158 6.23 8.33 -13.60
C GLY A 158 5.33 7.73 -14.67
N SER A 159 4.63 6.64 -14.37
CA SER A 159 3.84 5.90 -15.38
C SER A 159 2.36 5.79 -15.03
N ILE A 160 1.87 6.67 -14.17
CA ILE A 160 0.46 6.80 -13.78
C ILE A 160 -0.11 8.06 -14.40
N LEU A 161 -1.08 7.92 -15.32
CA LEU A 161 -1.64 9.03 -16.10
C LEU A 161 -2.44 10.02 -15.25
N ALA A 162 -2.99 9.58 -14.12
CA ALA A 162 -3.68 10.46 -13.17
C ALA A 162 -2.84 11.68 -12.75
N GLY A 163 -1.50 11.60 -12.77
CA GLY A 163 -0.65 12.76 -12.53
C GLY A 163 -0.79 13.87 -13.58
N GLY A 164 -0.93 13.49 -14.85
CA GLY A 164 -1.21 14.41 -15.95
C GLY A 164 -2.60 15.04 -15.82
N ASP A 165 -3.61 14.27 -15.43
CA ASP A 165 -4.98 14.76 -15.18
C ASP A 165 -4.98 15.86 -14.10
N ILE A 166 -4.34 15.57 -12.95
CA ILE A 166 -4.22 16.51 -11.84
C ILE A 166 -3.46 17.77 -12.24
N LEU A 167 -2.39 17.64 -13.03
CA LEU A 167 -1.63 18.79 -13.52
C LEU A 167 -2.49 19.66 -14.45
N ALA A 168 -3.21 19.06 -15.39
CA ALA A 168 -4.07 19.77 -16.33
C ALA A 168 -5.21 20.50 -15.62
N GLU A 169 -5.86 19.87 -14.63
CA GLU A 169 -6.86 20.51 -13.79
C GLU A 169 -6.27 21.70 -13.01
N ALA A 170 -5.09 21.51 -12.41
CA ALA A 170 -4.43 22.57 -11.66
C ALA A 170 -4.06 23.78 -12.53
N ILE A 171 -3.63 23.56 -13.78
CA ILE A 171 -3.37 24.62 -14.77
C ILE A 171 -4.65 25.41 -15.06
N LYS A 172 -5.76 24.72 -15.33
CA LYS A 172 -7.05 25.35 -15.65
C LYS A 172 -7.57 26.19 -14.48
N GLU A 173 -7.43 25.68 -13.26
CA GLU A 173 -7.85 26.34 -12.02
C GLU A 173 -6.81 27.34 -11.48
N LYS A 174 -5.66 27.47 -12.13
CA LYS A 174 -4.57 28.39 -11.76
C LYS A 174 -4.10 28.21 -10.31
N ILE A 175 -3.97 26.97 -9.85
CA ILE A 175 -3.56 26.63 -8.48
C ILE A 175 -2.12 27.09 -8.16
N ALA A 176 -1.25 27.16 -9.17
CA ALA A 176 0.10 27.72 -9.06
C ALA A 176 0.35 28.84 -10.09
N LYS A 177 1.37 29.66 -9.84
CA LYS A 177 1.83 30.70 -10.79
C LYS A 177 2.58 30.09 -11.98
N ARG A 178 3.34 29.00 -11.74
CA ARG A 178 4.10 28.25 -12.75
C ARG A 178 3.94 26.75 -12.59
N TYR A 179 4.02 26.03 -13.70
CA TYR A 179 3.87 24.59 -13.79
C TYR A 179 5.11 23.95 -14.42
N VAL A 180 5.66 22.96 -13.73
CA VAL A 180 6.87 22.26 -14.16
C VAL A 180 6.58 20.77 -14.27
N ILE A 181 7.13 20.11 -15.29
CA ILE A 181 7.17 18.66 -15.36
C ILE A 181 8.63 18.21 -15.29
N VAL A 182 8.93 17.27 -14.40
CA VAL A 182 10.29 16.78 -14.14
C VAL A 182 10.36 15.30 -14.40
N GLY A 183 11.13 14.86 -15.38
CA GLY A 183 11.35 13.44 -15.61
C GLY A 183 12.04 13.17 -16.94
N GLY A 184 13.25 12.62 -16.88
CA GLY A 184 13.98 12.18 -18.06
C GLY A 184 13.62 10.76 -18.51
N VAL A 185 14.64 9.94 -18.76
CA VAL A 185 14.48 8.54 -19.19
C VAL A 185 14.97 7.62 -18.09
N GLY A 186 14.02 6.91 -17.48
CA GLY A 186 14.23 5.98 -16.38
C GLY A 186 13.51 4.65 -16.60
N HIS A 187 13.37 3.91 -15.51
CA HIS A 187 12.74 2.58 -15.50
C HIS A 187 11.25 2.54 -15.87
N THR A 188 10.54 3.65 -15.64
CA THR A 188 9.09 3.76 -15.82
C THR A 188 8.72 4.36 -17.17
N THR A 189 9.70 4.90 -17.90
CA THR A 189 9.46 5.69 -19.10
C THR A 189 8.83 4.86 -20.21
N GLU A 190 9.33 3.65 -20.45
CA GLU A 190 8.78 2.80 -21.51
C GLU A 190 7.35 2.36 -21.19
N THR A 191 7.05 2.08 -19.92
CA THR A 191 5.68 1.80 -19.48
C THR A 191 4.76 3.01 -19.70
N LEU A 192 5.22 4.22 -19.41
CA LEU A 192 4.46 5.45 -19.66
C LEU A 192 4.18 5.62 -21.16
N ARG A 193 5.22 5.50 -21.99
CA ARG A 193 5.13 5.64 -23.46
C ARG A 193 4.08 4.69 -24.03
N GLN A 194 4.17 3.40 -23.67
CA GLN A 194 3.24 2.38 -24.14
C GLN A 194 1.80 2.67 -23.68
N LYS A 195 1.59 3.07 -22.43
CA LYS A 195 0.24 3.41 -21.93
C LYS A 195 -0.37 4.57 -22.72
N VAL A 196 0.38 5.66 -22.88
CA VAL A 196 -0.09 6.83 -23.64
C VAL A 196 -0.34 6.47 -25.10
N GLN A 197 0.55 5.73 -25.75
CA GLN A 197 0.39 5.32 -27.14
C GLN A 197 -0.82 4.40 -27.35
N ASN A 198 -1.11 3.51 -26.39
CA ASN A 198 -2.24 2.59 -26.45
C ASN A 198 -3.59 3.29 -26.25
N GLU A 199 -3.64 4.27 -25.34
CA GLU A 199 -4.88 5.01 -25.03
C GLU A 199 -5.12 6.19 -25.98
N TYR A 200 -4.04 6.81 -26.47
CA TYR A 200 -4.05 8.01 -27.31
C TYR A 200 -3.11 7.80 -28.50
N SER A 201 -3.58 7.05 -29.50
CA SER A 201 -2.78 6.64 -30.66
C SER A 201 -2.20 7.81 -31.48
N GLN A 202 -2.81 8.99 -31.39
CA GLN A 202 -2.32 10.23 -32.01
C GLN A 202 -1.07 10.81 -31.33
N ILE A 203 -0.83 10.47 -30.06
CA ILE A 203 0.30 10.98 -29.28
C ILE A 203 1.50 10.10 -29.55
N ARG A 204 2.45 10.58 -30.36
CA ARG A 204 3.74 9.91 -30.57
C ARG A 204 4.60 10.03 -29.32
N THR A 205 5.12 8.91 -28.84
CA THR A 205 5.87 8.82 -27.57
C THR A 205 7.30 8.31 -27.72
N GLU A 206 7.71 7.91 -28.92
CA GLU A 206 9.00 7.29 -29.17
C GLU A 206 10.15 8.25 -28.83
N ASN A 207 11.17 7.73 -28.13
CA ASN A 207 12.37 8.46 -27.71
C ASN A 207 12.14 9.69 -26.82
N LEU A 208 10.91 9.91 -26.33
CA LEU A 208 10.60 11.04 -25.45
C LEU A 208 10.88 10.73 -23.99
N SER A 209 11.40 11.72 -23.26
CA SER A 209 11.45 11.70 -21.79
C SER A 209 10.05 11.63 -21.17
N GLU A 210 9.95 11.26 -19.89
CA GLU A 210 8.67 11.25 -19.18
C GLU A 210 8.01 12.63 -19.17
N ALA A 211 8.80 13.69 -18.98
CA ALA A 211 8.33 15.06 -19.02
C ALA A 211 7.75 15.44 -20.40
N GLU A 212 8.40 15.04 -21.48
CA GLU A 212 7.90 15.28 -22.84
C GLU A 212 6.62 14.49 -23.15
N VAL A 213 6.54 13.23 -22.70
CA VAL A 213 5.32 12.42 -22.86
C VAL A 213 4.15 13.06 -22.12
N PHE A 214 4.33 13.44 -20.84
CA PHE A 214 3.28 14.12 -20.09
C PHE A 214 2.94 15.50 -20.67
N SER A 215 3.92 16.26 -21.17
CA SER A 215 3.68 17.55 -21.82
C SER A 215 2.80 17.39 -23.07
N ARG A 216 3.04 16.36 -23.90
CA ARG A 216 2.19 16.07 -25.06
C ARG A 216 0.81 15.60 -24.61
N TYR A 217 0.75 14.74 -23.61
CA TYR A 217 -0.49 14.25 -23.03
C TYR A 217 -1.42 15.40 -22.59
N ILE A 218 -0.94 16.33 -21.76
CA ILE A 218 -1.77 17.44 -21.28
C ILE A 218 -2.14 18.43 -22.40
N SER A 219 -1.29 18.56 -23.43
CA SER A 219 -1.57 19.41 -24.59
C SER A 219 -2.69 18.83 -25.45
N GLU A 220 -2.56 17.58 -25.86
CA GLU A 220 -3.49 16.94 -26.79
C GLU A 220 -4.84 16.61 -26.14
N VAL A 221 -4.85 16.21 -24.86
CA VAL A 221 -6.07 15.76 -24.18
C VAL A 221 -6.79 16.92 -23.49
N TYR A 222 -6.06 17.89 -22.94
CA TYR A 222 -6.64 18.95 -22.12
C TYR A 222 -6.47 20.36 -22.69
N GLY A 223 -5.70 20.54 -23.76
CA GLY A 223 -5.37 21.87 -24.31
C GLY A 223 -4.48 22.69 -23.37
N CYS A 224 -3.71 22.04 -22.49
CA CYS A 224 -2.89 22.69 -21.46
C CYS A 224 -1.40 22.58 -21.80
N GLN A 225 -0.60 23.49 -21.25
CA GLN A 225 0.86 23.45 -21.38
C GLN A 225 1.52 23.74 -20.03
N ALA A 226 2.57 22.99 -19.72
CA ALA A 226 3.47 23.34 -18.62
C ALA A 226 4.41 24.47 -19.06
N ASP A 227 4.86 25.29 -18.11
CA ASP A 227 5.78 26.39 -18.38
C ASP A 227 7.20 25.87 -18.66
N PHE A 228 7.64 24.83 -17.93
CA PHE A 228 8.99 24.29 -18.00
C PHE A 228 9.03 22.76 -17.94
N LEU A 229 10.03 22.17 -18.59
CA LEU A 229 10.29 20.74 -18.61
C LEU A 229 11.74 20.44 -18.21
N GLU A 230 11.94 19.55 -17.26
CA GLU A 230 13.22 18.94 -16.93
C GLU A 230 13.23 17.51 -17.50
N LYS A 231 14.27 17.16 -18.28
CA LYS A 231 14.26 15.99 -19.19
C LYS A 231 15.47 15.06 -19.03
N ASP A 232 16.39 15.40 -18.13
CA ASP A 232 17.68 14.74 -17.96
C ASP A 232 17.73 13.87 -16.71
N SER A 233 16.81 14.06 -15.76
CA SER A 233 16.71 13.20 -14.57
C SER A 233 16.48 11.73 -14.91
N THR A 234 17.18 10.84 -14.23
CA THR A 234 17.19 9.39 -14.53
C THR A 234 16.59 8.55 -13.42
N ASN A 235 16.49 9.12 -12.21
CA ASN A 235 15.91 8.46 -11.05
C ASN A 235 15.35 9.48 -10.07
N CYS A 236 14.46 9.05 -9.17
CA CYS A 236 13.87 9.98 -8.21
C CYS A 236 14.88 10.69 -7.27
N GLY A 237 16.10 10.16 -7.14
CA GLY A 237 17.15 10.75 -6.31
C GLY A 237 17.68 12.06 -6.89
N ASN A 238 17.71 12.21 -8.22
CA ASN A 238 18.14 13.45 -8.89
C ASN A 238 16.98 14.34 -9.37
N ASN A 239 15.74 13.85 -9.41
CA ASN A 239 14.57 14.68 -9.76
C ASN A 239 14.48 16.00 -8.95
N ILE A 240 14.75 15.97 -7.64
CA ILE A 240 14.68 17.18 -6.80
C ILE A 240 15.83 18.13 -7.11
N THR A 241 17.06 17.64 -7.26
CA THR A 241 18.22 18.50 -7.50
C THR A 241 18.15 19.15 -8.88
N TYR A 242 17.69 18.41 -9.89
CA TYR A 242 17.50 18.93 -11.26
C TYR A 242 16.32 19.90 -11.34
N LEU A 243 15.23 19.65 -10.58
CA LEU A 243 14.17 20.65 -10.42
C LEU A 243 14.74 21.96 -9.87
N LEU A 244 15.49 21.90 -8.77
CA LEU A 244 16.08 23.09 -8.15
C LEU A 244 17.05 23.83 -9.08
N GLU A 245 17.85 23.10 -9.87
CA GLU A 245 18.71 23.67 -10.90
C GLU A 245 17.90 24.39 -11.98
N LEU A 246 16.86 23.74 -12.51
CA LEU A 246 15.94 24.35 -13.49
C LEU A 246 15.31 25.64 -12.95
N LEU A 247 14.85 25.64 -11.69
CA LEU A 247 14.26 26.84 -11.06
C LEU A 247 15.28 27.97 -10.98
N LYS A 248 16.52 27.65 -10.61
CA LYS A 248 17.61 28.62 -10.50
C LYS A 248 18.00 29.20 -11.86
N GLU A 249 18.19 28.36 -12.88
CA GLU A 249 18.56 28.77 -14.24
C GLU A 249 17.52 29.71 -14.87
N ASN A 250 16.24 29.48 -14.57
CA ASN A 250 15.13 30.29 -15.06
C ASN A 250 14.78 31.47 -14.14
N ASN A 251 15.56 31.73 -13.08
CA ASN A 251 15.35 32.80 -12.11
C ASN A 251 13.93 32.80 -11.49
N LEU A 252 13.43 31.60 -11.17
CA LEU A 252 12.09 31.42 -10.58
C LEU A 252 12.19 31.49 -9.06
N ALA A 253 11.68 32.59 -8.47
CA ALA A 253 11.48 32.67 -7.03
C ALA A 253 10.41 31.65 -6.60
N CYS A 254 10.71 30.89 -5.55
CA CYS A 254 9.84 29.81 -5.06
C CYS A 254 9.85 29.80 -3.53
N GLU A 255 8.78 30.32 -2.91
CA GLU A 255 8.56 30.24 -1.47
C GLU A 255 7.60 29.09 -1.13
N SER A 256 6.76 28.68 -2.09
CA SER A 256 5.79 27.61 -1.96
C SER A 256 5.75 26.70 -3.18
N ILE A 257 5.82 25.39 -2.96
CA ILE A 257 5.83 24.39 -4.02
C ILE A 257 4.82 23.27 -3.75
N ILE A 258 4.01 22.96 -4.76
CA ILE A 258 3.13 21.79 -4.76
C ILE A 258 3.88 20.63 -5.43
N LEU A 259 4.11 19.56 -4.67
CA LEU A 259 4.74 18.34 -5.19
C LEU A 259 3.65 17.33 -5.57
N CYS A 260 3.59 16.96 -6.85
CA CYS A 260 2.71 15.91 -7.37
C CYS A 260 3.54 14.78 -7.98
N GLN A 261 3.44 13.57 -7.42
CA GLN A 261 4.11 12.36 -7.89
C GLN A 261 3.18 11.15 -7.73
N ASP A 262 3.52 10.01 -8.34
CA ASP A 262 2.98 8.69 -7.98
C ASP A 262 2.90 8.55 -6.45
N ALA A 263 1.71 8.20 -5.95
CA ALA A 263 1.44 8.11 -4.53
C ALA A 263 2.40 7.19 -3.78
N THR A 264 2.91 6.13 -4.42
CA THR A 264 3.89 5.23 -3.79
C THR A 264 5.19 5.93 -3.42
N MET A 265 5.59 6.98 -4.16
CA MET A 265 6.89 7.66 -4.00
C MET A 265 6.78 9.08 -3.44
N GLN A 266 5.57 9.60 -3.23
CA GLN A 266 5.33 10.98 -2.81
C GLN A 266 6.05 11.35 -1.51
N ASN A 267 6.04 10.49 -0.49
CA ASN A 267 6.72 10.75 0.78
C ASN A 267 8.24 10.85 0.62
N ARG A 268 8.82 10.12 -0.34
CA ARG A 268 10.25 10.24 -0.67
C ARG A 268 10.57 11.56 -1.35
N MET A 269 9.67 12.09 -2.18
CA MET A 269 9.80 13.43 -2.77
C MET A 269 9.76 14.53 -1.69
N ASP A 270 8.84 14.42 -0.73
CA ASP A 270 8.78 15.30 0.46
C ASP A 270 10.11 15.31 1.22
N ALA A 271 10.64 14.13 1.52
CA ALA A 271 11.91 13.98 2.25
C ALA A 271 13.12 14.47 1.46
N GLY A 272 13.14 14.27 0.14
CA GLY A 272 14.17 14.83 -0.75
C GLY A 272 14.11 16.35 -0.79
N MET A 273 12.92 16.93 -0.94
CA MET A 273 12.74 18.39 -0.96
C MET A 273 13.17 19.03 0.36
N LYS A 274 12.82 18.42 1.50
CA LYS A 274 13.26 18.88 2.84
C LYS A 274 14.78 18.85 3.01
N LYS A 275 15.47 17.93 2.35
CA LYS A 275 16.94 17.87 2.39
C LYS A 275 17.58 19.00 1.60
N TYR A 276 17.14 19.21 0.37
CA TYR A 276 17.84 20.10 -0.58
C TYR A 276 17.32 21.55 -0.58
N ALA A 277 16.08 21.80 -0.16
CA ALA A 277 15.56 23.15 0.04
C ALA A 277 14.60 23.20 1.25
N PRO A 278 15.12 23.12 2.48
CA PRO A 278 14.32 23.10 3.71
C PRO A 278 13.47 24.36 3.92
N ASP A 279 13.86 25.49 3.31
CA ASP A 279 13.19 26.78 3.49
C ASP A 279 11.94 26.97 2.60
N ILE A 280 11.74 26.10 1.60
CA ILE A 280 10.56 26.17 0.72
C ILE A 280 9.37 25.51 1.41
N LYS A 281 8.22 26.18 1.40
CA LYS A 281 6.96 25.62 1.91
C LYS A 281 6.45 24.51 0.97
N ILE A 282 6.56 23.27 1.41
CA ILE A 282 6.10 22.09 0.66
C ILE A 282 4.60 21.86 0.88
N ILE A 283 3.89 21.64 -0.23
CA ILE A 283 2.50 21.18 -0.25
C ILE A 283 2.47 19.83 -0.95
N ASN A 284 2.26 18.76 -0.19
CA ASN A 284 2.20 17.42 -0.76
C ASN A 284 0.83 17.15 -1.38
N PHE A 285 0.81 16.71 -2.63
CA PHE A 285 -0.40 16.28 -3.29
C PHE A 285 -0.11 15.12 -4.26
N ALA A 286 0.04 13.90 -3.73
CA ALA A 286 0.16 12.68 -4.52
C ALA A 286 -0.87 12.64 -5.66
N SER A 287 -0.50 12.16 -6.85
CA SER A 287 -1.35 12.16 -8.05
C SER A 287 -2.64 11.35 -7.90
N TYR A 288 -2.67 10.36 -7.02
CA TYR A 288 -3.87 9.58 -6.70
C TYR A 288 -3.93 9.18 -5.23
N ARG A 289 -5.07 8.64 -4.81
CA ARG A 289 -5.23 7.90 -3.56
C ARG A 289 -5.87 6.56 -3.88
N ALA A 290 -5.13 5.48 -3.68
CA ALA A 290 -5.63 4.14 -3.87
C ALA A 290 -6.21 3.61 -2.56
N GLU A 291 -7.40 3.02 -2.65
CA GLU A 291 -8.02 2.26 -1.57
C GLU A 291 -8.24 0.84 -2.07
N VAL A 292 -7.73 -0.12 -1.31
CA VAL A 292 -7.79 -1.55 -1.60
C VAL A 292 -8.82 -2.19 -0.71
N VAL A 293 -9.61 -3.07 -1.30
CA VAL A 293 -10.59 -3.92 -0.63
C VAL A 293 -10.31 -5.37 -0.99
N GLN A 294 -10.60 -6.27 -0.05
CA GLN A 294 -10.62 -7.70 -0.35
C GLN A 294 -12.08 -8.14 -0.55
N LYS A 295 -12.38 -8.71 -1.71
CA LYS A 295 -13.68 -9.32 -2.03
C LYS A 295 -13.45 -10.73 -2.55
N GLU A 296 -14.13 -11.71 -1.96
CA GLU A 296 -14.06 -13.12 -2.40
C GLU A 296 -12.62 -13.66 -2.47
N GLY A 297 -11.77 -13.27 -1.51
CA GLY A 297 -10.37 -13.68 -1.45
C GLY A 297 -9.43 -12.95 -2.42
N ARG A 298 -9.93 -12.04 -3.26
CA ARG A 298 -9.12 -11.24 -4.19
C ARG A 298 -9.03 -9.79 -3.74
N LEU A 299 -7.84 -9.20 -3.93
CA LEU A 299 -7.60 -7.78 -3.71
C LEU A 299 -8.00 -7.00 -4.96
N SER A 300 -8.70 -5.87 -4.77
CA SER A 300 -9.02 -4.94 -5.85
C SER A 300 -9.02 -3.50 -5.36
N TYR A 301 -8.81 -2.56 -6.28
CA TYR A 301 -9.05 -1.16 -5.99
C TYR A 301 -10.55 -0.90 -5.87
N ILE A 302 -10.95 -0.09 -4.90
CA ILE A 302 -12.35 0.32 -4.73
C ILE A 302 -12.83 1.14 -5.93
N ARG A 303 -11.92 1.92 -6.54
CA ARG A 303 -12.19 2.78 -7.69
C ARG A 303 -11.10 2.63 -8.75
N PRO A 304 -11.42 2.73 -10.04
CA PRO A 304 -10.41 2.81 -11.08
C PRO A 304 -9.57 4.08 -10.91
N ILE A 305 -8.27 3.97 -11.16
CA ILE A 305 -7.33 5.09 -11.19
C ILE A 305 -6.70 5.09 -12.57
N HIS A 306 -6.60 6.27 -13.18
CA HIS A 306 -6.15 6.39 -14.56
C HIS A 306 -4.69 5.97 -14.73
N GLY A 307 -4.47 4.93 -15.54
CA GLY A 307 -3.16 4.33 -15.76
C GLY A 307 -2.64 3.51 -14.58
N MET A 308 -3.48 3.11 -13.62
CA MET A 308 -3.06 2.39 -12.41
C MET A 308 -2.33 1.08 -12.69
N TRP A 309 -1.38 0.77 -11.81
CA TRP A 309 -0.71 -0.52 -11.75
C TRP A 309 -1.68 -1.66 -11.43
N ASP A 310 -1.35 -2.88 -11.85
CA ASP A 310 -1.94 -4.06 -11.22
C ASP A 310 -1.62 -4.10 -9.71
N MET A 311 -2.38 -4.91 -8.96
CA MET A 311 -2.28 -4.96 -7.52
C MET A 311 -0.88 -5.42 -7.05
N ASP A 312 -0.31 -6.44 -7.70
CA ASP A 312 0.99 -6.99 -7.31
C ASP A 312 2.10 -5.95 -7.48
N ARG A 313 2.07 -5.22 -8.61
CA ARG A 313 3.03 -4.15 -8.88
C ARG A 313 2.88 -2.99 -7.91
N TYR A 314 1.66 -2.61 -7.55
CA TYR A 314 1.41 -1.56 -6.56
C TYR A 314 1.95 -1.96 -5.17
N VAL A 315 1.67 -3.19 -4.73
CA VAL A 315 2.20 -3.70 -3.45
C VAL A 315 3.72 -3.74 -3.47
N GLN A 316 4.34 -4.21 -4.54
CA GLN A 316 5.80 -4.21 -4.68
C GLN A 316 6.42 -2.81 -4.56
N LEU A 317 5.77 -1.79 -5.13
CA LEU A 317 6.25 -0.42 -5.04
C LEU A 317 6.16 0.09 -3.60
N LEU A 318 5.03 -0.11 -2.91
CA LEU A 318 4.89 0.26 -1.50
C LEU A 318 5.92 -0.45 -0.61
N MET A 319 6.07 -1.77 -0.79
CA MET A 319 7.04 -2.57 -0.04
C MET A 319 8.49 -2.17 -0.31
N GLY A 320 8.79 -1.65 -1.51
CA GLY A 320 10.12 -1.12 -1.83
C GLY A 320 10.38 0.27 -1.23
N GLU A 321 9.34 1.06 -0.94
CA GLU A 321 9.50 2.42 -0.43
C GLU A 321 9.71 2.47 1.08
N ILE A 322 9.10 1.55 1.86
CA ILE A 322 9.30 1.54 3.31
C ILE A 322 10.78 1.39 3.70
N PRO A 323 11.55 0.39 3.20
CA PRO A 323 12.97 0.27 3.53
C PRO A 323 13.81 1.48 3.09
N ARG A 324 13.45 2.13 1.97
CA ARG A 324 14.13 3.35 1.51
C ARG A 324 13.87 4.51 2.45
N LEU A 325 12.67 4.62 3.00
CA LEU A 325 12.29 5.70 3.92
C LEU A 325 12.78 5.45 5.35
N THR A 326 13.07 4.20 5.73
CA THR A 326 13.63 3.89 7.05
C THR A 326 14.99 4.57 7.21
N ASP A 327 15.22 5.23 8.35
CA ASP A 327 16.50 5.86 8.65
C ASP A 327 17.40 4.91 9.44
N ASP A 328 17.96 3.93 8.74
CA ASP A 328 18.95 2.97 9.21
C ASP A 328 20.11 2.86 8.20
N GLU A 329 21.06 1.95 8.43
CA GLU A 329 22.25 1.75 7.59
C GLU A 329 21.94 1.39 6.12
N ASN A 330 20.75 0.84 5.84
CA ASN A 330 20.35 0.39 4.50
C ASN A 330 19.42 1.38 3.79
N GLY A 331 18.74 2.23 4.56
CA GLY A 331 17.79 3.21 4.06
C GLY A 331 18.42 4.47 3.47
N TYR A 332 17.56 5.38 2.99
CA TYR A 332 18.01 6.58 2.26
C TYR A 332 18.17 7.79 3.19
N GLY A 333 17.83 7.67 4.46
CA GLY A 333 18.00 8.72 5.45
C GLY A 333 19.47 8.95 5.85
N PRO A 334 19.74 9.94 6.73
CA PRO A 334 21.08 10.32 7.16
C PRO A 334 21.91 9.20 7.82
N LYS A 335 21.28 8.16 8.38
CA LYS A 335 22.00 7.01 8.98
C LYS A 335 22.43 5.96 7.97
N GLY A 336 21.95 6.05 6.73
CA GLY A 336 22.26 5.12 5.65
C GLY A 336 22.92 5.83 4.48
N LYS A 337 22.21 5.90 3.35
CA LYS A 337 22.75 6.47 2.10
C LYS A 337 22.75 8.00 2.05
N ASP A 338 22.08 8.65 3.00
CA ASP A 338 21.96 10.10 3.07
C ASP A 338 21.52 10.72 1.72
N PHE A 339 20.44 10.22 1.14
CA PHE A 339 19.84 10.78 -0.08
C PHE A 339 18.62 11.66 0.22
N ILE A 340 17.96 11.45 1.35
CA ILE A 340 16.77 12.18 1.79
C ILE A 340 16.91 12.62 3.25
N ALA A 341 16.08 13.57 3.68
CA ALA A 341 15.98 13.92 5.09
C ALA A 341 15.40 12.74 5.89
N HIS A 342 15.63 12.73 7.21
CA HIS A 342 15.05 11.76 8.11
C HIS A 342 13.51 11.72 7.98
N VAL A 343 12.95 10.51 7.95
CA VAL A 343 11.51 10.26 7.92
C VAL A 343 11.12 9.44 9.13
N GLU A 344 10.24 9.99 9.97
CA GLU A 344 9.65 9.24 11.07
C GLU A 344 8.60 8.25 10.52
N ILE A 345 8.81 6.96 10.74
CA ILE A 345 7.88 5.91 10.32
C ILE A 345 7.06 5.48 11.54
N PRO A 346 5.73 5.71 11.55
CA PRO A 346 4.87 5.29 12.66
C PRO A 346 4.88 3.78 12.89
N GLU A 347 4.71 3.35 14.15
CA GLU A 347 4.65 1.92 14.51
C GLU A 347 3.56 1.15 13.77
N GLU A 348 2.42 1.78 13.47
CA GLU A 348 1.36 1.17 12.66
C GLU A 348 1.83 0.83 11.23
N VAL A 349 2.69 1.67 10.64
CA VAL A 349 3.26 1.45 9.30
C VAL A 349 4.31 0.36 9.36
N LYS A 350 5.18 0.35 10.38
CA LYS A 350 6.17 -0.73 10.59
C LYS A 350 5.49 -2.09 10.76
N LYS A 351 4.43 -2.15 11.57
CA LYS A 351 3.63 -3.36 11.77
C LYS A 351 2.97 -3.83 10.46
N ALA A 352 2.28 -2.93 9.75
CA ALA A 352 1.65 -3.26 8.48
C ALA A 352 2.67 -3.76 7.44
N PHE A 353 3.85 -3.14 7.37
CA PHE A 353 4.95 -3.58 6.51
C PHE A 353 5.45 -4.98 6.89
N SER A 354 5.66 -5.26 8.18
CA SER A 354 6.09 -6.58 8.66
C SER A 354 5.08 -7.67 8.31
N GLU A 355 3.80 -7.43 8.52
CA GLU A 355 2.74 -8.38 8.18
C GLU A 355 2.64 -8.62 6.66
N LEU A 356 2.82 -7.58 5.84
CA LEU A 356 2.86 -7.74 4.38
C LEU A 356 4.11 -8.50 3.91
N LYS A 357 5.24 -8.35 4.60
CA LYS A 357 6.48 -9.08 4.31
C LYS A 357 6.29 -10.59 4.46
N GLU A 358 5.48 -11.06 5.41
CA GLU A 358 5.17 -12.48 5.60
C GLU A 358 4.32 -13.09 4.46
N VAL A 359 3.53 -12.23 3.81
CA VAL A 359 2.63 -12.60 2.69
C VAL A 359 3.35 -12.55 1.35
N TYR A 360 4.10 -11.48 1.08
CA TYR A 360 4.72 -11.21 -0.22
C TYR A 360 6.23 -11.55 -0.30
N GLY A 361 6.87 -11.85 0.83
CA GLY A 361 8.30 -12.15 0.94
C GLY A 361 9.20 -10.91 0.80
N GLU A 362 10.53 -11.13 0.80
CA GLU A 362 11.54 -10.09 0.60
C GLU A 362 11.72 -9.67 -0.87
N LYS A 363 10.65 -9.62 -1.67
CA LYS A 363 10.76 -9.15 -3.06
C LYS A 363 10.91 -7.62 -3.11
N THR A 364 11.93 -7.08 -2.46
CA THR A 364 12.43 -5.73 -2.68
C THR A 364 13.34 -5.76 -3.91
N ARG A 365 12.87 -5.15 -5.00
CA ARG A 365 13.64 -5.01 -6.24
C ARG A 365 14.98 -4.32 -5.96
N GLU A 366 16.08 -4.96 -6.36
CA GLU A 366 17.40 -4.33 -6.44
C GLU A 366 17.37 -3.19 -7.47
N ALA A 367 18.03 -2.08 -7.17
CA ALA A 367 18.17 -0.98 -8.11
C ALA A 367 19.00 -1.43 -9.32
N ASP A 368 18.55 -1.12 -10.54
CA ASP A 368 19.30 -1.47 -11.75
C ASP A 368 20.50 -0.51 -11.88
N PRO A 369 21.73 -1.04 -12.00
CA PRO A 369 22.94 -0.22 -12.15
C PRO A 369 22.91 0.72 -13.35
N HIS A 370 22.14 0.41 -14.41
CA HIS A 370 22.10 1.24 -15.63
C HIS A 370 21.47 2.62 -15.41
N TYR A 371 20.70 2.80 -14.34
CA TYR A 371 20.02 4.06 -14.01
C TYR A 371 20.55 4.70 -12.73
N ALA A 372 21.67 4.19 -12.20
CA ALA A 372 22.39 4.84 -11.12
C ALA A 372 22.88 6.22 -11.57
N SER A 373 22.83 7.19 -10.65
CA SER A 373 23.36 8.54 -10.86
C SER A 373 24.81 8.46 -11.33
N LYS A 374 25.17 9.22 -12.37
CA LYS A 374 26.56 9.39 -12.80
C LYS A 374 27.32 10.32 -11.87
#